data_AF-A0A0C3NN35-F1
#
_entry.id   AF-A0A0C3NN35-F1
#
_cell.length_a   1.000
_cell.length_b   1.000
_cell.length_c   1.000
_cell.angle_alpha   90.00
_cell.angle_beta   90.00
_cell.angle_gamma   90.00
#
_symmetry.space_group_name_H-M   'P 1'
#
loop_
_entity.id
_entity.type
_entity.pdbx_description
1 polymer ?
#
loop_
_entity_poly.entity_id
_entity_poly.type
_entity_poly.pdbx_seq_one_letter_code
_entity_poly.pdbx_strand_id
1 'polypeptide(L)'
;PLYRESELISENHLGVRNAAQRKLLDELGIPPEDVPVDQFVPLSRMLYKAPSDGKWGEHELDYLLFIVRDVNVHPNPDEVAEAKYVNRDQLKELLRKAD
;
A
#
# COMPACT_ATOMS: atom_id res chain seq x y z
N PRO A 1 10.18 -4.85 -6.37
CA PRO A 1 10.45 -5.45 -5.03
C PRO A 1 11.94 -5.36 -4.66
N LEU A 2 12.25 -4.79 -3.50
CA LEU A 2 13.61 -4.83 -2.95
C LEU A 2 13.80 -6.12 -2.15
N TYR A 3 14.96 -6.76 -2.29
CA TYR A 3 15.33 -7.90 -1.46
C TYR A 3 15.98 -7.37 -0.17
N ARG A 4 15.24 -7.37 0.94
CA ARG A 4 15.72 -6.93 2.26
C ARG A 4 15.39 -7.96 3.32
N GLU A 5 16.36 -8.33 4.15
CA GLU A 5 16.17 -9.35 5.19
C GLU A 5 15.01 -9.02 6.15
N SER A 6 14.85 -7.73 6.50
CA SER A 6 13.74 -7.27 7.34
C SER A 6 12.36 -7.47 6.70
N GLU A 7 12.28 -7.63 5.38
CA GLU A 7 11.05 -7.81 4.62
C GLU A 7 10.74 -9.30 4.34
N LEU A 8 11.60 -10.22 4.78
CA LEU A 8 11.44 -11.67 4.58
C LEU A 8 10.85 -12.40 5.80
N ILE A 9 10.60 -11.69 6.90
CA ILE A 9 10.12 -12.28 8.16
C ILE A 9 8.64 -12.66 8.02
N SER A 10 8.35 -13.96 8.00
CA SER A 10 6.98 -14.47 7.84
C SER A 10 6.13 -14.37 9.11
N GLU A 11 6.77 -14.43 10.28
CA GLU A 11 6.10 -14.41 11.57
C GLU A 11 5.27 -13.13 11.75
N ASN A 12 3.98 -13.31 12.07
CA ASN A 12 3.01 -12.23 12.20
C ASN A 12 3.03 -11.24 11.01
N HIS A 13 3.37 -11.73 9.81
CA HIS A 13 3.47 -10.91 8.60
C HIS A 13 4.41 -9.69 8.77
N LEU A 14 5.45 -9.80 9.60
CA LEU A 14 6.32 -8.67 9.93
C LEU A 14 7.05 -8.13 8.69
N GLY A 15 7.49 -9.01 7.79
CA GLY A 15 8.19 -8.62 6.58
C GLY A 15 7.37 -7.70 5.67
N VAL A 16 6.11 -8.04 5.43
CA VAL A 16 5.20 -7.21 4.61
C VAL A 16 4.82 -5.92 5.32
N ARG A 17 4.68 -5.91 6.65
CA ARG A 17 4.43 -4.68 7.42
C ARG A 17 5.63 -3.73 7.39
N ASN A 18 6.85 -4.25 7.47
CA ASN A 18 8.08 -3.47 7.27
C ASN A 18 8.16 -2.87 5.87
N ALA A 19 7.85 -3.66 4.84
CA ALA A 19 7.82 -3.19 3.46
C ALA A 19 6.76 -2.09 3.27
N ALA A 20 5.58 -2.23 3.87
CA ALA A 20 4.50 -1.25 3.81
C ALA A 20 4.90 0.09 4.44
N GLN A 21 5.46 0.08 5.66
CA GLN A 21 5.95 1.30 6.30
C GLN A 21 6.99 2.01 5.44
N ARG A 22 7.94 1.27 4.86
CA ARG A 22 8.94 1.85 3.96
C ARG A 22 8.32 2.45 2.71
N LYS A 23 7.41 1.74 2.04
CA LYS A 23 6.79 2.22 0.79
C LYS A 23 5.89 3.44 1.03
N LEU A 24 5.21 3.52 2.18
CA LEU A 24 4.47 4.73 2.56
C LEU A 24 5.38 5.97 2.71
N LEU A 25 6.62 5.79 3.19
CA LEU A 25 7.62 6.86 3.18
C LEU A 25 8.08 7.19 1.76
N ASP A 26 8.46 6.17 0.98
CA ASP A 26 9.01 6.35 -0.38
C ASP A 26 8.01 7.02 -1.34
N GLU A 27 6.72 6.70 -1.23
CA GLU A 27 5.66 7.14 -2.15
C GLU A 27 4.86 8.33 -1.63
N LEU A 28 4.41 8.27 -0.38
CA LEU A 28 3.49 9.25 0.21
C LEU A 28 4.19 10.20 1.19
N GLY A 29 5.49 10.04 1.43
CA GLY A 29 6.25 10.86 2.35
C GLY A 29 5.81 10.73 3.81
N ILE A 30 5.10 9.65 4.16
CA ILE A 30 4.60 9.43 5.53
C ILE A 30 5.75 8.91 6.38
N PRO A 31 6.15 9.62 7.45
CA PRO A 31 7.30 9.22 8.23
C PRO A 31 6.99 7.96 9.09
N PRO A 32 7.96 7.07 9.35
CA PRO A 32 7.73 5.81 10.07
C PRO A 32 7.06 5.95 11.45
N GLU A 33 7.29 7.05 12.15
CA GLU A 33 6.68 7.38 13.44
C GLU A 33 5.16 7.61 13.37
N ASP A 34 4.64 8.05 12.22
CA ASP A 34 3.21 8.25 12.00
C ASP A 34 2.48 6.91 11.80
N VAL A 35 3.21 5.89 11.31
CA VAL A 35 2.70 4.55 10.98
C VAL A 35 3.57 3.41 11.56
N PRO A 36 3.56 3.20 12.89
CA PRO A 36 4.34 2.12 13.51
C PRO A 36 3.98 0.74 12.96
N VAL A 37 5.00 -0.09 12.68
CA VAL A 37 4.88 -1.42 12.06
C VAL A 37 3.91 -2.34 12.82
N ASP A 38 3.89 -2.25 14.14
CA ASP A 38 3.05 -3.06 15.01
C ASP A 38 1.56 -2.67 14.98
N GLN A 39 1.22 -1.51 14.41
CA GLN A 39 -0.16 -1.02 14.29
C GLN A 39 -0.83 -1.37 12.96
N PHE A 40 -0.09 -1.91 11.98
CA PHE A 40 -0.71 -2.46 10.79
C PHE A 40 -1.51 -3.72 11.14
N VAL A 41 -2.72 -3.81 10.60
CA VAL A 41 -3.64 -4.94 10.75
C VAL A 41 -3.65 -5.74 9.45
N PRO A 42 -3.02 -6.93 9.40
CA PRO A 42 -3.14 -7.83 8.26
C PRO A 42 -4.53 -8.44 8.24
N LEU A 43 -5.24 -8.33 7.11
CA LEU A 43 -6.59 -8.89 6.96
C LEU A 43 -6.61 -10.22 6.22
N SER A 44 -6.03 -10.28 5.03
CA SER A 44 -6.08 -11.46 4.16
C SER A 44 -5.01 -11.39 3.09
N ARG A 45 -4.98 -12.40 2.21
CA ARG A 45 -4.16 -12.44 1.01
C ARG A 45 -5.02 -12.71 -0.22
N MET A 46 -4.66 -12.11 -1.34
CA MET A 46 -5.35 -12.26 -2.61
C MET A 46 -4.36 -12.69 -3.70
N LEU A 47 -4.62 -13.84 -4.32
CA LEU A 47 -3.87 -14.25 -5.51
C LEU A 47 -4.57 -13.69 -6.74
N TYR A 48 -3.91 -12.82 -7.50
CA TYR A 48 -4.48 -12.22 -8.71
C TYR A 48 -3.45 -12.13 -9.83
N LYS A 49 -3.95 -11.96 -11.06
CA LYS A 49 -3.16 -11.68 -12.26
C LYS A 49 -3.89 -10.64 -13.09
N ALA A 50 -3.21 -9.55 -13.45
CA ALA A 50 -3.79 -8.45 -14.19
C ALA A 50 -2.80 -7.90 -15.24
N PRO A 51 -3.13 -7.91 -16.55
CA PRO A 51 -2.32 -7.23 -17.54
C PRO A 51 -2.45 -5.72 -17.41
N SER A 52 -1.34 -4.99 -17.57
CA SER A 52 -1.33 -3.52 -17.69
C SER A 52 -1.34 -3.13 -19.17
N ASP A 53 -0.38 -3.63 -19.94
CA ASP A 53 -0.31 -3.47 -21.40
C ASP A 53 0.14 -4.77 -22.09
N GLY A 54 0.49 -4.71 -23.38
CA GLY A 54 0.96 -5.88 -24.15
C GLY A 54 2.30 -6.47 -23.69
N LYS A 55 3.00 -5.83 -22.74
CA LYS A 55 4.33 -6.21 -22.23
C LYS A 55 4.37 -6.34 -20.71
N TRP A 56 3.64 -5.50 -19.97
CA TRP A 56 3.70 -5.37 -18.52
C TRP A 56 2.38 -5.79 -17.86
N GLY A 57 2.47 -6.28 -16.63
CA GLY A 57 1.32 -6.67 -15.82
C GLY A 57 1.76 -7.26 -14.49
N GLU A 58 0.79 -7.56 -13.65
CA GLU A 58 0.96 -8.07 -12.30
C GLU A 58 0.54 -9.55 -12.18
N HIS A 59 1.22 -10.28 -11.29
CA HIS A 59 0.86 -11.63 -10.87
C HIS A 59 1.37 -11.88 -9.46
N GLU A 60 0.50 -11.65 -8.47
CA GLU A 60 0.91 -11.50 -7.08
C GLU A 60 0.02 -12.28 -6.12
N LEU A 61 0.63 -12.76 -5.03
CA LEU A 61 -0.09 -13.08 -3.79
C LEU A 61 0.00 -11.85 -2.89
N ASP A 62 -0.96 -10.96 -3.04
CA ASP A 62 -0.94 -9.65 -2.40
C ASP A 62 -1.46 -9.71 -0.96
N TYR A 63 -0.82 -8.97 -0.06
CA TYR A 63 -1.15 -8.90 1.35
C TYR A 63 -1.98 -7.65 1.62
N LEU A 64 -3.23 -7.85 2.04
CA LEU A 64 -4.10 -6.74 2.39
C LEU A 64 -3.82 -6.28 3.83
N LEU A 65 -3.23 -5.09 3.96
CA LEU A 65 -2.90 -4.45 5.24
C LEU A 65 -3.77 -3.20 5.46
N PHE A 66 -4.24 -3.01 6.69
CA PHE A 66 -4.96 -1.80 7.10
C PHE A 66 -4.18 -1.04 8.16
N ILE A 67 -4.30 0.29 8.14
CA ILE A 67 -3.86 1.18 9.20
C ILE A 67 -4.81 2.39 9.26
N VAL A 68 -5.14 2.84 10.47
CA VAL A 68 -6.05 3.98 10.70
C VAL A 68 -5.34 4.98 11.61
N ARG A 69 -4.88 6.08 11.02
CA ARG A 69 -4.05 7.10 11.65
C ARG A 69 -4.29 8.45 10.98
N ASP A 70 -4.15 9.52 11.74
CA ASP A 70 -3.91 10.84 11.18
C ASP A 70 -2.40 10.93 10.87
N VAL A 71 -2.06 11.23 9.62
CA VAL A 71 -0.68 11.19 9.12
C VAL A 71 -0.39 12.41 8.27
N ASN A 72 0.87 12.83 8.24
CA ASN A 72 1.31 13.90 7.36
C ASN A 72 1.70 13.32 6.00
N VAL A 73 0.98 13.73 4.94
CA VAL A 73 1.19 13.20 3.59
C VAL A 73 1.93 14.23 2.73
N HIS A 74 3.07 13.82 2.18
CA HIS A 74 3.91 14.62 1.27
C HIS A 74 4.28 13.75 0.06
N PRO A 75 3.37 13.59 -0.92
CA PRO A 75 3.56 12.63 -2.00
C PRO A 75 4.81 12.92 -2.83
N ASN A 76 5.54 11.87 -3.18
CA ASN A 76 6.64 11.92 -4.13
C ASN A 76 6.07 12.03 -5.56
N PRO A 77 6.29 13.13 -6.28
CA PRO A 77 5.70 13.32 -7.61
C PRO A 77 6.22 12.35 -8.68
N ASP A 78 7.36 11.69 -8.45
CA ASP A 78 7.87 10.66 -9.36
C ASP A 78 7.09 9.34 -9.24
N GLU A 79 6.38 9.13 -8.12
CA GLU A 79 5.65 7.89 -7.81
C GLU A 79 4.13 8.10 -7.76
N VAL A 80 3.66 9.26 -7.27
CA VAL A 80 2.24 9.55 -7.00
C VAL A 80 1.83 10.87 -7.65
N ALA A 81 0.89 10.81 -8.60
CA ALA A 81 0.39 11.99 -9.30
C ALA A 81 -0.59 12.84 -8.45
N GLU A 82 -1.49 12.20 -7.68
CA GLU A 82 -2.46 12.86 -6.82
C GLU A 82 -2.86 11.93 -5.65
N ALA A 83 -3.14 12.51 -4.48
CA ALA A 83 -3.66 11.79 -3.31
C ALA A 83 -4.91 12.50 -2.77
N LYS A 84 -5.94 11.73 -2.36
CA LYS A 84 -7.20 12.28 -1.88
C LYS A 84 -7.84 11.40 -0.81
N TYR A 85 -8.19 12.02 0.32
CA TYR A 85 -9.08 11.40 1.30
C TYR A 85 -10.53 11.40 0.80
N VAL A 86 -11.20 10.25 0.89
CA VAL A 86 -12.58 10.08 0.46
C VAL A 86 -13.41 9.39 1.52
N ASN A 87 -14.68 9.81 1.63
CA ASN A 87 -15.67 9.05 2.37
C ASN A 87 -16.25 7.92 1.49
N ARG A 88 -17.09 7.07 2.09
CA ARG A 88 -17.67 5.91 1.41
C ARG A 88 -18.48 6.27 0.16
N ASP A 89 -19.23 7.36 0.18
CA ASP A 89 -20.08 7.74 -0.95
C ASP A 89 -19.24 8.34 -2.09
N GLN A 90 -18.21 9.12 -1.74
CA GLN A 90 -17.20 9.60 -2.70
C GLN A 90 -16.44 8.45 -3.35
N LEU A 91 -16.06 7.42 -2.60
CA LEU A 91 -15.41 6.22 -3.15
C LEU A 91 -16.31 5.48 -4.14
N LYS A 92 -17.59 5.27 -3.80
CA LYS A 92 -18.56 4.66 -4.72
C LYS A 92 -18.70 5.44 -6.02
N GLU A 93 -18.74 6.77 -5.92
CA GLU A 93 -18.84 7.63 -7.09
C GLU A 93 -17.56 7.61 -7.95
N LEU A 94 -16.37 7.49 -7.34
CA LEU A 94 -15.12 7.31 -8.07
C LEU A 94 -15.10 6.01 -8.86
N LEU A 95 -15.52 4.90 -8.25
CA LEU A 95 -15.57 3.59 -8.91
C LEU A 95 -16.54 3.61 -10.10
N ARG A 96 -17.70 4.26 -9.96
CA ARG A 96 -18.70 4.40 -11.04
C ARG A 96 -18.18 5.17 -12.26
N LYS A 97 -17.20 6.06 -12.09
CA LYS A 97 -16.60 6.87 -13.18
C LYS A 97 -15.41 6.19 -13.85
N ALA A 98 -14.86 5.15 -13.23
CA ALA A 98 -13.71 4.41 -13.73
C ALA A 98 -14.10 3.30 -14.73
N ASP A 99 -15.36 2.85 -14.68
CA ASP A 99 -16.00 2.02 -15.71
C ASP A 99 -16.32 2.83 -16.97
#